data_AF-A0A9E5RZY9-F1
#
_entry.id   AF-A0A9E5RZY9-F1
#
_cell.length_a   1.000
_cell.length_b   1.000
_cell.length_c   1.000
_cell.angle_alpha   90.00
_cell.angle_beta   90.00
_cell.angle_gamma   90.00
#
_symmetry.space_group_name_H-M   'P 1'
#
loop_
_entity.id
_entity.type
_entity.pdbx_description
1 polymer ?
#
loop_
_entity_poly.entity_id
_entity_poly.type
_entity_poly.pdbx_seq_one_letter_code
_entity_poly.pdbx_strand_id
1 'polypeptide(L)' 'MPVWTLVAYHQQGSPDEELLANYPGLTAIDLSVAWHYYEQNTEQIDREIAQDNLI' A
#
# COMPACT_ATOMS: atom_id res chain seq x y z
N MET A 1 -2.90 -6.57 -6.38
CA MET A 1 -3.00 -6.35 -4.93
C MET A 1 -3.69 -5.01 -4.71
N PRO A 2 -4.54 -4.86 -3.68
CA PRO A 2 -5.16 -3.58 -3.39
C PRO A 2 -4.15 -2.52 -2.90
N VAL A 3 -4.44 -1.24 -3.15
CA VAL A 3 -3.58 -0.14 -2.71
C VAL A 3 -3.53 -0.04 -1.18
N TRP A 4 -4.66 -0.22 -0.49
CA TRP A 4 -4.71 -0.17 0.97
C TRP A 4 -3.81 -1.21 1.64
N THR A 5 -3.65 -2.40 1.04
CA THR A 5 -2.71 -3.43 1.52
C THR A 5 -1.25 -2.97 1.43
N LEU A 6 -0.86 -2.35 0.32
CA LEU A 6 0.50 -1.82 0.14
C LEU A 6 0.79 -0.70 1.16
N VAL A 7 -0.16 0.23 1.32
CA VAL A 7 -0.07 1.32 2.27
C VAL A 7 0.02 0.80 3.71
N ALA A 8 -0.77 -0.22 4.07
CA ALA A 8 -0.71 -0.83 5.39
C ALA A 8 0.66 -1.43 5.72
N TYR A 9 1.29 -2.14 4.78
CA TYR A 9 2.64 -2.67 4.98
C TYR A 9 3.68 -1.55 5.09
N HIS A 10 3.59 -0.53 4.25
CA HIS A 10 4.49 0.62 4.32
C HIS A 10 4.35 1.39 5.65
N GLN A 11 3.13 1.57 6.16
CA GLN A 11 2.87 2.18 7.48
C GLN A 11 3.41 1.34 8.66
N GLN A 12 3.55 0.02 8.48
CA GLN A 12 4.18 -0.88 9.47
C GLN A 12 5.72 -0.88 9.39
N GLY A 13 6.30 -0.12 8.47
CA GLY A 13 7.74 0.07 8.34
C GLY A 13 8.40 -0.79 7.27
N SER A 14 7.64 -1.49 6.41
CA SER A 14 8.22 -2.18 5.25
C SER A 14 8.61 -1.15 4.18
N PRO A 15 9.90 -1.04 3.82
CA PRO A 15 10.34 -0.14 2.75
C PRO A 15 9.97 -0.69 1.37
N ASP A 16 10.00 0.18 0.36
CA ASP A 16 9.64 -0.17 -1.03
C ASP A 16 10.48 -1.33 -1.57
N GLU A 17 11.77 -1.43 -1.24
CA GLU A 17 12.62 -2.53 -1.69
C GLU A 17 12.17 -3.88 -1.14
N GLU A 18 11.68 -3.90 0.10
CA GLU A 18 11.15 -5.12 0.73
C GLU A 18 9.84 -5.54 0.08
N LEU A 19 8.96 -4.58 -0.24
CA LEU A 19 7.72 -4.84 -0.96
C LEU A 19 7.99 -5.41 -2.36
N LEU A 20 8.95 -4.85 -3.11
CA LEU A 20 9.33 -5.35 -4.43
C LEU A 20 9.97 -6.75 -4.37
N ALA A 21 10.76 -7.02 -3.34
CA ALA A 21 11.38 -8.34 -3.15
C ALA A 21 10.35 -9.42 -2.79
N ASN A 22 9.39 -9.09 -1.92
CA ASN A 22 8.36 -10.02 -1.45
C ASN A 22 7.24 -10.25 -2.48
N TYR A 23 7.03 -9.32 -3.41
CA TYR A 23 5.99 -9.41 -4.44
C TYR A 23 6.59 -9.26 -5.85
N PRO A 24 7.12 -10.34 -6.47
CA PRO A 24 7.83 -10.27 -7.75
C PRO A 24 7.02 -9.76 -8.96
N GLY A 25 5.70 -9.68 -8.83
CA GLY A 25 4.81 -9.10 -9.83
C GLY A 25 4.53 -7.60 -9.64
N LEU A 26 5.06 -7.01 -8.56
CA LEU A 26 4.96 -5.59 -8.24
C LEU A 26 6.18 -4.86 -8.81
N THR A 27 5.95 -3.76 -9.52
CA THR A 27 7.03 -2.92 -10.05
C THR A 27 7.14 -1.62 -9.25
N ALA A 28 8.29 -0.94 -9.38
CA ALA A 28 8.47 0.38 -8.78
C ALA A 28 7.45 1.42 -9.32
N ILE A 29 6.97 1.24 -10.56
CA ILE A 29 5.93 2.09 -11.14
C ILE A 29 4.60 1.85 -10.42
N ASP A 30 4.26 0.60 -10.13
CA ASP A 30 3.03 0.27 -9.38
C ASP A 30 3.03 0.89 -7.99
N LEU A 31 4.18 0.85 -7.29
CA LEU A 31 4.34 1.53 -6.00
C LEU A 31 4.17 3.04 -6.13
N SER A 32 4.83 3.67 -7.10
CA SER A 32 4.69 5.11 -7.33
C SER A 32 3.24 5.53 -7.61
N VAL A 33 2.51 4.75 -8.40
CA VAL A 33 1.09 4.99 -8.68
C VAL A 33 0.24 4.78 -7.42
N ALA A 34 0.53 3.75 -6.63
CA ALA A 34 -0.17 3.47 -5.38
C ALA A 34 0.01 4.60 -4.35
N TRP A 35 1.24 5.11 -4.19
CA TRP A 35 1.54 6.22 -3.30
C TRP A 35 0.84 7.51 -3.75
N HIS A 36 0.87 7.82 -5.04
CA HIS A 36 0.13 8.97 -5.56
C HIS A 36 -1.38 8.85 -5.35
N TYR A 37 -1.94 7.64 -5.53
CA TYR A 37 -3.34 7.39 -5.26
C TYR A 37 -3.69 7.57 -3.78
N TYR A 38 -2.83 7.10 -2.88
CA TYR A 38 -3.00 7.29 -1.43
C TYR A 38 -2.93 8.77 -1.02
N GLU A 39 -1.99 9.55 -1.57
CA GLU A 39 -1.90 10.99 -1.32
C GLU A 39 -3.19 11.74 -1.71
N GLN A 40 -3.86 11.30 -2.79
CA GLN A 40 -5.11 11.91 -3.25
C GLN A 40 -6.37 11.40 -2.53
N ASN A 41 -6.30 10.22 -1.90
CA ASN A 41 -7.46 9.52 -1.35
C ASN A 41 -7.21 9.02 0.09
N THR A 42 -6.41 9.75 0.86
CA THR A 42 -5.92 9.33 2.18
C THR A 42 -7.05 8.85 3.10
N GLU A 43 -8.11 9.65 3.25
CA GLU A 43 -9.24 9.28 4.12
C GLU A 43 -9.97 8.00 3.67
N GLN A 44 -10.07 7.75 2.36
CA GLN A 44 -10.71 6.55 1.84
C GLN A 44 -9.84 5.33 2.17
N ILE A 45 -8.55 5.41 1.85
CA ILE A 45 -7.61 4.32 2.07
C ILE A 45 -7.46 4.02 3.57
N ASP A 46 -7.38 5.03 4.43
CA ASP A 46 -7.29 4.84 5.88
C ASP A 46 -8.53 4.11 6.43
N ARG A 47 -9.73 4.40 5.89
CA ARG A 47 -10.94 3.65 6.24
C ARG A 47 -10.88 2.21 5.77
N GLU A 48 -10.39 1.95 4.55
CA GLU A 48 -10.24 0.60 4.02
C GLU A 48 -9.23 -0.21 4.85
N ILE A 49 -8.09 0.38 5.23
CA ILE A 49 -7.10 -0.22 6.14
C ILE A 49 -7.75 -0.55 7.49
N ALA A 50 -8.49 0.39 8.08
CA ALA A 50 -9.15 0.18 9.37
C ALA A 50 -10.22 -0.92 9.31
N GLN A 51 -10.92 -1.06 8.18
CA GLN A 51 -11.92 -2.12 7.97
C GLN A 51 -11.27 -3.49 7.77
N ASP A 52 -10.19 -3.58 7.00
CA ASP A 52 -9.48 -4.82 6.72
C ASP A 52 -8.83 -5.39 7.99
N ASN A 53 -8.35 -4.53 8.90
CA ASN A 53 -7.80 -4.92 10.19
C ASN A 53 -8.83 -5.44 11.22
N LEU A 54 -10.14 -5.40 10.90
CA LEU A 54 -11.22 -5.85 11.79
C LEU A 54 -11.71 -7.28 11.48
N ILE A 55 -11.05 -8.00 10.57
CA ILE A 55 -11.48 -9.32 10.07
C ILE A 55 -10.50 -10.43 10.43
#